data_AF-A0AAD1L7J8-F1
#
_entry.id   AF-A0AAD1L7J8-F1
#
_cell.length_a   1.000
_cell.length_b   1.000
_cell.length_c   1.000
_cell.angle_alpha   90.00
_cell.angle_beta   90.00
_cell.angle_gamma   90.00
#
_symmetry.space_group_name_H-M   'P 1'
#
loop_
_entity.id
_entity.type
_entity.pdbx_description
1 polymer ?
#
loop_
_entity_poly.entity_id
_entity_poly.type
_entity_poly.pdbx_seq_one_letter_code
_entity_poly.pdbx_strand_id
1 'polypeptide(L)'
;RAWSFLYCSSLCTKERAWSFLYCLHSRPRFHSTMRAWVFFLLCLAGKSLAAPQQDALPEEAEVVEDAEEVLGVNPVQVEVGEFDEAIEDEEEEVVAPENPCLNHHCKHGKVCEVDESNNPMCVCQDPTSCPASVSEFERVCSNDNKTYESTCQFFATKCALEGTKKGHKLHLDYIGPCKYIAPCLDLELTEFPLRMRDWLKNVLVTLYER
;
A
#
# COMPACT_ATOMS: atom_id res chain seq x y z
N ARG A 1 -5.83 9.54 -29.34
CA ARG A 1 -4.84 10.52 -29.86
C ARG A 1 -4.59 11.50 -28.73
N ALA A 2 -3.43 11.77 -28.15
CA ALA A 2 -2.07 11.25 -28.24
C ALA A 2 -1.42 11.63 -26.89
N TRP A 3 -0.66 10.73 -26.27
CA TRP A 3 0.13 11.03 -25.08
C TRP A 3 1.44 11.65 -25.53
N SER A 4 1.68 12.92 -25.17
CA SER A 4 2.93 13.62 -25.48
C SER A 4 4.01 13.24 -24.47
N PHE A 5 4.99 12.50 -24.98
CA PHE A 5 6.32 12.38 -24.41
C PHE A 5 6.99 13.75 -24.32
N LEU A 6 7.51 14.13 -23.14
CA LEU A 6 8.54 15.15 -23.02
C LEU A 6 9.80 14.54 -22.40
N TYR A 7 10.79 14.41 -23.28
CA TYR A 7 12.16 14.02 -23.04
C TYR A 7 12.81 14.86 -21.93
N CYS A 8 13.34 14.22 -20.89
CA CYS A 8 14.27 14.85 -19.96
C CYS A 8 15.70 14.57 -20.42
N SER A 9 16.34 15.55 -21.04
CA SER A 9 17.76 15.54 -21.35
C SER A 9 18.30 16.93 -21.06
N SER A 10 18.90 17.11 -19.89
CA SER A 10 19.97 18.08 -19.70
C SER A 10 20.78 17.77 -18.44
N LEU A 11 21.99 17.31 -18.72
CA LEU A 11 23.25 17.58 -18.02
C LEU A 11 23.46 16.97 -16.63
N CYS A 12 24.04 15.77 -16.71
CA CYS A 12 25.14 15.35 -15.84
C CYS A 12 26.36 16.26 -16.09
N THR A 13 26.69 17.16 -15.16
CA THR A 13 28.06 17.68 -15.00
C THR A 13 28.53 17.49 -13.56
N LYS A 14 29.71 16.89 -13.48
CA LYS A 14 30.48 16.47 -12.30
C LYS A 14 30.70 17.57 -11.26
N GLU A 15 30.73 17.10 -10.01
CA GLU A 15 31.54 17.55 -8.87
C GLU A 15 31.09 18.74 -7.98
N ARG A 16 30.96 18.39 -6.68
CA ARG A 16 31.02 19.23 -5.47
C ARG A 16 29.83 20.16 -5.20
N ALA A 17 28.92 19.70 -4.33
CA ALA A 17 29.00 19.98 -2.89
C ALA A 17 27.73 19.47 -2.21
N TRP A 18 27.93 18.63 -1.20
CA TRP A 18 26.90 18.22 -0.26
C TRP A 18 26.26 19.44 0.42
N SER A 19 24.94 19.52 0.37
CA SER A 19 24.01 19.87 1.45
C SER A 19 22.76 20.50 0.84
N PHE A 20 21.62 20.29 1.52
CA PHE A 20 20.28 20.78 1.16
C PHE A 20 19.49 19.86 0.22
N LEU A 21 18.92 18.79 0.78
CA LEU A 21 17.48 18.71 1.03
C LEU A 21 17.16 17.33 1.66
N TYR A 22 17.10 17.29 2.99
CA TYR A 22 16.19 16.36 3.67
C TYR A 22 15.47 17.16 4.74
N CYS A 23 14.25 17.57 4.37
CA CYS A 23 13.26 18.07 5.29
C CYS A 23 12.52 16.86 5.91
N LEU A 24 12.28 16.94 7.22
CA LEU A 24 11.40 16.11 8.05
C LEU A 24 11.80 14.66 8.36
N HIS A 25 12.64 14.50 9.40
CA HIS A 25 12.29 13.87 10.69
C HIS A 25 13.55 13.36 11.41
N SER A 26 14.30 14.25 12.04
CA SER A 26 15.23 13.89 13.11
C SER A 26 15.46 15.09 13.99
N ARG A 27 15.07 15.00 15.26
CA ARG A 27 15.46 15.94 16.32
C ARG A 27 16.99 15.93 16.45
N PRO A 28 17.71 17.05 16.26
CA PRO A 28 19.05 17.18 16.78
C PRO A 28 18.99 18.10 17.99
N ARG A 29 19.28 17.55 19.17
CA ARG A 29 19.86 18.34 20.25
C ARG A 29 21.14 18.96 19.69
N PHE A 30 21.19 20.28 19.50
CA PHE A 30 22.48 20.96 19.40
C PHE A 30 22.46 22.34 20.03
N HIS A 31 23.46 22.50 20.87
CA HIS A 31 23.78 23.59 21.77
C HIS A 31 24.47 24.70 20.97
N SER A 32 23.92 25.92 20.99
CA SER A 32 24.61 27.23 20.93
C SER A 32 23.64 28.32 20.45
N THR A 33 23.32 29.25 21.35
CA THR A 33 22.29 30.29 21.24
C THR A 33 22.56 31.40 20.22
N MET A 34 23.75 31.45 19.59
CA MET A 34 24.14 32.57 18.72
C MET A 34 23.89 32.38 17.21
N ARG A 35 23.60 31.16 16.75
CA ARG A 35 23.36 30.91 15.31
C ARG A 35 21.89 30.96 14.89
N ALA A 36 20.94 30.94 15.83
CA ALA A 36 19.51 30.99 15.52
C ALA A 36 19.01 32.38 15.10
N TRP A 37 19.60 33.45 15.66
CA TRP A 37 19.18 34.82 15.39
C TRP A 37 19.53 35.31 13.99
N VAL A 38 20.61 34.80 13.39
CA VAL A 38 21.04 35.18 12.04
C VAL A 38 20.05 34.70 10.97
N PHE A 39 19.51 33.48 11.12
CA PHE A 39 18.48 32.96 10.21
C PHE A 39 17.14 33.67 10.38
N PHE A 40 16.76 34.04 11.60
CA PHE A 40 15.52 34.78 11.86
C PHE A 40 15.54 36.20 11.25
N LEU A 41 16.70 36.88 11.31
CA LEU A 41 16.87 38.22 10.73
C LEU A 41 16.89 38.21 9.19
N LEU A 42 17.44 37.16 8.56
CA LEU A 42 17.45 37.02 7.10
C LEU A 42 16.04 36.77 6.53
N CYS A 43 15.15 36.09 7.26
CA CYS A 43 13.77 35.87 6.83
C CYS A 43 12.88 37.13 6.93
N LEU A 44 13.16 38.05 7.85
CA LEU A 44 12.39 39.30 8.00
C LEU A 44 12.74 40.37 6.96
N ALA A 45 13.88 40.24 6.27
CA ALA A 45 14.31 41.18 5.23
C ALA A 45 13.82 40.80 3.81
N GLY A 46 13.20 39.62 3.62
CA GLY A 46 12.70 39.14 2.34
C GLY A 46 11.35 39.76 1.97
N LYS A 47 11.36 40.96 1.38
CA LYS A 47 10.18 41.56 0.75
C LYS A 47 9.85 40.82 -0.55
N SER A 48 8.76 40.07 -0.55
CA SER A 48 8.21 39.39 -1.73
C SER A 48 7.52 40.43 -2.63
N LEU A 49 8.03 40.65 -3.84
CA LEU A 49 7.34 41.39 -4.90
C LEU A 49 6.40 40.41 -5.61
N ALA A 50 5.10 40.55 -5.39
CA ALA A 50 4.06 39.88 -6.16
C ALA A 50 3.69 40.74 -7.38
N ALA A 51 3.63 40.14 -8.57
CA ALA A 51 3.22 40.78 -9.82
C ALA A 51 1.68 40.87 -9.94
N PRO A 52 1.12 41.87 -10.64
CA PRO A 52 -0.33 42.01 -10.77
C PRO A 52 -0.88 41.18 -11.95
N GLN A 53 -2.07 40.59 -11.78
CA GLN A 53 -2.90 40.12 -12.88
C GLN A 53 -4.19 40.94 -12.93
N GLN A 54 -4.58 41.32 -14.15
CA GLN A 54 -5.72 42.15 -14.47
C GLN A 54 -6.71 41.40 -15.40
N ASP A 55 -7.99 41.64 -15.10
CA ASP A 55 -9.13 41.80 -16.01
C ASP A 55 -9.87 40.58 -16.63
N ALA A 56 -10.93 40.18 -15.92
CA ALA A 56 -12.37 40.34 -16.26
C ALA A 56 -13.07 39.62 -17.45
N LEU A 57 -14.10 38.82 -17.07
CA LEU A 57 -15.49 38.64 -17.59
C LEU A 57 -15.77 37.83 -18.90
N PRO A 58 -16.99 37.25 -19.11
CA PRO A 58 -18.20 37.22 -18.27
C PRO A 58 -18.89 35.86 -18.00
N GLU A 59 -19.73 35.92 -16.97
CA GLU A 59 -20.98 35.21 -16.62
C GLU A 59 -21.82 34.62 -17.76
N GLU A 60 -22.29 33.36 -17.62
CA GLU A 60 -23.64 32.92 -18.02
C GLU A 60 -24.10 31.67 -17.23
N ALA A 61 -25.34 31.78 -16.72
CA ALA A 61 -26.37 30.76 -16.45
C ALA A 61 -26.19 29.69 -15.35
N GLU A 62 -26.98 29.87 -14.29
CA GLU A 62 -27.45 28.82 -13.38
C GLU A 62 -28.32 27.78 -14.12
N VAL A 63 -28.10 26.49 -13.83
CA VAL A 63 -29.13 25.45 -13.97
C VAL A 63 -29.07 24.56 -12.73
N VAL A 64 -30.11 24.69 -11.92
CA VAL A 64 -30.52 23.74 -10.88
C VAL A 64 -31.47 22.75 -11.54
N GLU A 65 -31.15 21.47 -11.56
CA GLU A 65 -32.16 20.40 -11.57
C GLU A 65 -31.63 19.19 -10.78
N ASP A 66 -32.32 18.90 -9.67
CA ASP A 66 -32.26 17.66 -8.93
C ASP A 66 -32.81 16.50 -9.77
N ALA A 67 -32.18 15.33 -9.70
CA ALA A 67 -32.86 14.04 -9.68
C ALA A 67 -31.85 12.92 -9.39
N GLU A 68 -32.02 12.26 -8.24
CA GLU A 68 -31.51 10.91 -8.00
C GLU A 68 -32.23 9.95 -8.96
N GLU A 69 -31.50 9.11 -9.69
CA GLU A 69 -32.10 7.96 -10.37
C GLU A 69 -31.48 6.66 -9.85
N VAL A 70 -32.36 5.88 -9.23
CA VAL A 70 -32.12 4.65 -8.51
C VAL A 70 -31.81 3.53 -9.51
N LEU A 71 -30.80 2.73 -9.17
CA LEU A 71 -30.36 1.54 -9.89
C LEU A 71 -31.53 0.58 -10.15
N GLY A 72 -31.75 0.25 -11.42
CA GLY A 72 -32.77 -0.67 -11.88
C GLY A 72 -32.58 -2.08 -11.33
N VAL A 73 -33.59 -2.56 -10.62
CA VAL A 73 -33.78 -3.96 -10.25
C VAL A 73 -34.94 -4.54 -11.07
N ASN A 74 -34.68 -5.69 -11.68
CA ASN A 74 -35.53 -6.41 -12.61
C ASN A 74 -36.70 -7.10 -11.86
N PRO A 75 -37.99 -6.86 -12.21
CA PRO A 75 -39.11 -7.49 -11.52
C PRO A 75 -39.45 -8.84 -12.16
N VAL A 76 -39.03 -9.94 -11.51
CA VAL A 76 -39.67 -11.25 -11.73
C VAL A 76 -40.83 -11.33 -10.73
N GLN A 77 -42.06 -11.16 -11.23
CA GLN A 77 -43.27 -11.39 -10.46
C GLN A 77 -43.52 -12.91 -10.38
N VAL A 78 -43.48 -13.47 -9.18
CA VAL A 78 -44.07 -14.79 -8.90
C VAL A 78 -45.24 -14.55 -7.96
N GLU A 79 -46.46 -14.69 -8.49
CA GLU A 79 -47.68 -14.77 -7.69
C GLU A 79 -47.61 -16.04 -6.85
N VAL A 80 -47.63 -15.88 -5.52
CA VAL A 80 -47.91 -16.98 -4.61
C VAL A 80 -49.21 -16.64 -3.91
N GLY A 81 -50.22 -17.48 -4.18
CA GLY A 81 -51.57 -17.33 -3.69
C GLY A 81 -51.67 -17.41 -2.17
N GLU A 82 -52.73 -16.79 -1.70
CA GLU A 82 -53.31 -16.81 -0.37
C GLU A 82 -53.34 -18.23 0.23
N PHE A 83 -52.67 -18.40 1.37
CA PHE A 83 -52.99 -19.48 2.30
C PHE A 83 -52.89 -18.91 3.72
N ASP A 84 -54.05 -18.57 4.27
CA ASP A 84 -54.26 -18.40 5.69
C ASP A 84 -53.95 -19.71 6.40
N GLU A 85 -53.03 -19.69 7.36
CA GLU A 85 -53.25 -20.34 8.66
C GLU A 85 -52.15 -19.88 9.64
N ALA A 86 -52.61 -19.20 10.68
CA ALA A 86 -51.81 -18.71 11.79
C ALA A 86 -51.19 -19.88 12.56
N ILE A 87 -49.87 -19.90 12.60
CA ILE A 87 -49.11 -20.49 13.69
C ILE A 87 -48.19 -19.37 14.18
N GLU A 88 -48.54 -18.76 15.31
CA GLU A 88 -47.63 -17.95 16.11
C GLU A 88 -46.63 -18.89 16.77
N ASP A 89 -45.75 -19.50 15.96
CA ASP A 89 -44.50 -20.01 16.47
C ASP A 89 -43.60 -18.78 16.58
N GLU A 90 -43.38 -18.31 17.81
CA GLU A 90 -42.25 -17.47 18.15
C GLU A 90 -40.98 -18.26 17.83
N GLU A 91 -40.63 -18.34 16.55
CA GLU A 91 -39.26 -18.59 16.11
C GLU A 91 -38.49 -17.38 16.60
N GLU A 92 -38.00 -17.49 17.84
CA GLU A 92 -36.89 -16.70 18.32
C GLU A 92 -35.78 -16.94 17.29
N GLU A 93 -35.71 -16.06 16.28
CA GLU A 93 -34.66 -16.08 15.28
C GLU A 93 -33.38 -15.83 16.08
N VAL A 94 -32.74 -16.93 16.48
CA VAL A 94 -31.43 -16.92 17.11
C VAL A 94 -30.50 -16.44 16.01
N VAL A 95 -30.43 -15.13 15.84
CA VAL A 95 -29.38 -14.46 15.08
C VAL A 95 -28.11 -14.82 15.81
N ALA A 96 -27.51 -15.96 15.43
CA ALA A 96 -26.22 -16.35 15.91
C ALA A 96 -25.32 -15.12 15.72
N PRO A 97 -24.64 -14.64 16.77
CA PRO A 97 -23.82 -13.45 16.65
C PRO A 97 -22.85 -13.68 15.50
N GLU A 98 -23.02 -12.90 14.43
CA GLU A 98 -22.17 -13.01 13.26
C GLU A 98 -20.72 -12.87 13.73
N ASN A 99 -19.87 -13.85 13.39
CA ASN A 99 -18.49 -13.81 13.83
C ASN A 99 -17.83 -12.55 13.26
N PRO A 100 -17.39 -11.59 14.09
CA PRO A 100 -16.85 -10.30 13.64
C PRO A 100 -15.62 -10.43 12.73
N CYS A 101 -14.95 -11.58 12.78
CA CYS A 101 -13.77 -11.87 11.97
C CYS A 101 -14.07 -12.32 10.54
N LEU A 102 -15.32 -12.64 10.17
CA LEU A 102 -15.65 -13.14 8.82
C LEU A 102 -15.32 -12.12 7.72
N ASN A 103 -15.59 -10.85 7.99
CA ASN A 103 -15.33 -9.74 7.04
C ASN A 103 -14.15 -8.84 7.47
N HIS A 104 -13.41 -9.22 8.51
CA HIS A 104 -12.29 -8.44 9.03
C HIS A 104 -10.94 -9.00 8.56
N HIS A 105 -10.36 -8.35 7.55
CA HIS A 105 -9.07 -8.79 6.97
C HIS A 105 -7.86 -8.19 7.69
N CYS A 106 -7.04 -9.07 8.25
CA CYS A 106 -5.77 -8.70 8.86
C CYS A 106 -4.64 -8.55 7.83
N LYS A 107 -3.59 -7.81 8.20
CA LYS A 107 -2.37 -7.72 7.40
C LYS A 107 -1.66 -9.08 7.33
N HIS A 108 -0.77 -9.25 6.35
CA HIS A 108 0.05 -10.45 6.20
C HIS A 108 0.75 -10.88 7.50
N GLY A 109 0.65 -12.17 7.84
CA GLY A 109 1.22 -12.75 9.05
C GLY A 109 0.36 -12.56 10.30
N LYS A 110 -0.83 -11.99 10.18
CA LYS A 110 -1.81 -11.85 11.26
C LYS A 110 -3.11 -12.57 10.91
N VAL A 111 -3.79 -13.07 11.93
CA VAL A 111 -5.13 -13.67 11.87
C VAL A 111 -6.08 -12.90 12.76
N CYS A 112 -7.36 -12.93 12.42
CA CYS A 112 -8.39 -12.28 13.22
C CYS A 112 -8.84 -13.23 14.33
N GLU A 113 -8.81 -12.72 15.55
CA GLU A 113 -9.40 -13.35 16.73
C GLU A 113 -10.39 -12.36 17.37
N VAL A 114 -11.33 -12.86 18.15
CA VAL A 114 -12.34 -12.03 18.81
C VAL A 114 -11.96 -11.87 20.28
N ASP A 115 -11.97 -10.64 20.79
CA ASP A 115 -11.67 -10.34 22.19
C ASP A 115 -12.83 -10.63 23.15
N GLU A 116 -12.63 -10.43 24.45
CA GLU A 116 -13.66 -10.62 25.49
C GLU A 116 -14.88 -9.69 25.33
N SER A 117 -14.74 -8.60 24.57
CA SER A 117 -15.78 -7.62 24.29
C SER A 117 -16.45 -7.82 22.93
N ASN A 118 -16.24 -8.98 22.30
CA ASN A 118 -16.75 -9.35 20.98
C ASN A 118 -16.26 -8.44 19.83
N ASN A 119 -15.07 -7.84 19.97
CA ASN A 119 -14.44 -7.04 18.91
C ASN A 119 -13.38 -7.85 18.16
N PRO A 120 -13.27 -7.71 16.82
CA PRO A 120 -12.23 -8.36 16.04
C PRO A 120 -10.87 -7.69 16.30
N MET A 121 -9.85 -8.49 16.60
CA MET A 121 -8.47 -8.07 16.80
C MET A 121 -7.50 -8.91 15.96
N CYS A 122 -6.49 -8.25 15.39
CA CYS A 122 -5.46 -8.94 14.59
C CYS A 122 -4.26 -9.34 15.44
N VAL A 123 -4.13 -10.63 15.70
CA VAL A 123 -2.98 -11.21 16.39
C VAL A 123 -2.02 -11.85 15.40
N CYS A 124 -0.76 -12.07 15.80
CA CYS A 124 0.19 -12.78 14.94
C CYS A 124 -0.23 -14.23 14.74
N GLN A 125 -0.19 -14.68 13.50
CA GLN A 125 -0.42 -16.07 13.18
C GLN A 125 0.72 -16.93 13.73
N ASP A 126 0.39 -18.10 14.26
CA ASP A 126 1.40 -19.09 14.64
C ASP A 126 1.98 -19.77 13.38
N PRO A 127 3.32 -19.85 13.20
CA PRO A 127 3.92 -20.46 12.02
C PRO A 127 3.53 -21.95 11.80
N THR A 128 3.13 -22.68 12.84
CA THR A 128 2.72 -24.09 12.70
C THR A 128 1.29 -24.26 12.21
N SER A 129 0.46 -23.21 12.35
CA SER A 129 -0.90 -23.16 11.79
C SER A 129 -0.92 -22.96 10.28
N CYS A 130 0.22 -22.61 9.68
CA CYS A 130 0.33 -22.47 8.23
C CYS A 130 0.22 -23.84 7.54
N PRO A 131 -0.42 -23.91 6.36
CA PRO A 131 -0.44 -25.14 5.58
C PRO A 131 0.98 -25.59 5.25
N ALA A 132 1.20 -26.90 5.31
CA ALA A 132 2.46 -27.50 4.90
C ALA A 132 2.68 -27.24 3.40
N SER A 133 3.91 -26.93 3.01
CA SER A 133 4.24 -26.82 1.59
C SER A 133 4.07 -28.18 0.94
N VAL A 134 3.46 -28.19 -0.24
CA VAL A 134 3.37 -29.40 -1.07
C VAL A 134 4.48 -29.39 -2.12
N SER A 135 5.02 -28.21 -2.43
CA SER A 135 6.00 -28.01 -3.49
C SER A 135 7.17 -27.14 -3.05
N GLU A 136 8.37 -27.43 -3.58
CA GLU A 136 9.54 -26.56 -3.40
C GLU A 136 9.32 -25.14 -3.94
N PHE A 137 8.41 -24.95 -4.89
CA PHE A 137 8.07 -23.62 -5.44
C PHE A 137 7.28 -22.74 -4.46
N GLU A 138 6.67 -23.32 -3.42
CA GLU A 138 5.94 -22.57 -2.39
C GLU A 138 6.87 -22.02 -1.30
N ARG A 139 8.09 -22.55 -1.21
CA ARG A 139 9.13 -22.07 -0.30
C ARG A 139 9.54 -20.65 -0.65
N VAL A 140 10.15 -19.97 0.32
CA VAL A 140 10.64 -18.61 0.12
C VAL A 140 11.98 -18.39 0.82
N CYS A 141 12.79 -17.48 0.28
CA CYS A 141 14.06 -17.07 0.88
C CYS A 141 13.93 -15.68 1.51
N SER A 142 14.41 -15.53 2.75
CA SER A 142 14.56 -14.20 3.38
C SER A 142 15.91 -13.57 3.05
N ASN A 143 16.02 -12.26 3.27
CA ASN A 143 17.27 -11.51 3.12
C ASN A 143 18.42 -11.97 4.05
N ASP A 144 18.11 -12.69 5.12
CA ASP A 144 19.11 -13.36 5.99
C ASP A 144 19.58 -14.72 5.41
N ASN A 145 19.29 -15.01 4.13
CA ASN A 145 19.59 -16.25 3.42
C ASN A 145 19.04 -17.52 4.12
N LYS A 146 17.90 -17.38 4.80
CA LYS A 146 17.15 -18.47 5.42
C LYS A 146 15.93 -18.83 4.58
N THR A 147 15.78 -20.13 4.29
CA THR A 147 14.61 -20.66 3.60
C THR A 147 13.47 -20.91 4.60
N TYR A 148 12.27 -20.51 4.22
CA TYR A 148 11.01 -20.78 4.92
C TYR A 148 10.14 -21.69 4.04
N GLU A 149 9.32 -22.51 4.68
CA GLU A 149 8.56 -23.53 3.96
C GLU A 149 7.46 -22.92 3.09
N SER A 150 6.89 -21.79 3.52
CA SER A 150 5.93 -21.02 2.75
C SER A 150 5.97 -19.53 3.08
N THR A 151 5.35 -18.72 2.21
CA THR A 151 5.10 -17.30 2.46
C THR A 151 4.33 -17.06 3.76
N CYS A 152 3.39 -17.95 4.11
CA CYS A 152 2.66 -17.89 5.38
C CYS A 152 3.61 -17.97 6.57
N GLN A 153 4.48 -18.99 6.60
CA GLN A 153 5.43 -19.17 7.70
C GLN A 153 6.41 -18.01 7.84
N PHE A 154 6.87 -17.46 6.71
CA PHE A 154 7.73 -16.28 6.70
C PHE A 154 7.04 -15.08 7.38
N PHE A 155 5.81 -14.74 6.98
CA PHE A 155 5.10 -13.59 7.55
C PHE A 155 4.65 -13.82 8.98
N ALA A 156 4.24 -15.03 9.35
CA ALA A 156 3.97 -15.41 10.74
C ALA A 156 5.21 -15.21 11.63
N THR A 157 6.37 -15.70 11.18
CA THR A 157 7.65 -15.52 11.90
C THR A 157 8.05 -14.05 11.99
N LYS A 158 7.85 -13.27 10.91
CA LYS A 158 8.13 -11.83 10.92
C LYS A 158 7.21 -11.08 11.88
N CYS A 159 5.94 -11.46 11.96
CA CYS A 159 4.97 -10.87 12.88
C CYS A 159 5.38 -11.09 14.34
N ALA A 160 5.80 -12.31 14.70
CA ALA A 160 6.29 -12.60 16.05
C ALA A 160 7.52 -11.75 16.46
N LEU A 161 8.23 -11.18 15.48
CA LEU A 161 9.38 -10.29 15.68
C LEU A 161 9.01 -8.80 15.55
N GLU A 162 7.74 -8.45 15.41
CA GLU A 162 7.26 -7.08 15.31
C GLU A 162 7.72 -6.24 16.52
N GLY A 163 8.13 -5.00 16.29
CA GLY A 163 8.71 -4.12 17.32
C GLY A 163 10.19 -4.38 17.63
N THR A 164 10.79 -5.46 17.13
CA THR A 164 12.23 -5.71 17.29
C THR A 164 13.04 -5.19 16.09
N LYS A 165 14.30 -4.80 16.32
CA LYS A 165 15.23 -4.43 15.22
C LYS A 165 15.41 -5.56 14.20
N LYS A 166 15.29 -6.83 14.64
CA LYS A 166 15.39 -8.00 13.77
C LYS A 166 14.18 -8.10 12.85
N GLY A 167 12.97 -7.99 13.39
CA GLY A 167 11.73 -8.02 12.59
C GLY A 167 11.65 -6.88 11.58
N HIS A 168 12.13 -5.67 11.94
CA HIS A 168 12.21 -4.54 11.02
C HIS A 168 13.18 -4.76 9.85
N LYS A 169 14.25 -5.55 10.05
CA LYS A 169 15.22 -5.86 8.99
C LYS A 169 14.90 -7.16 8.25
N LEU A 170 13.97 -7.97 8.75
CA LEU A 170 13.59 -9.23 8.13
C LEU A 170 12.66 -8.96 6.94
N HIS A 171 13.11 -9.29 5.73
CA HIS A 171 12.36 -9.11 4.50
C HIS A 171 12.37 -10.38 3.65
N LEU A 172 11.30 -10.54 2.88
CA LEU A 172 11.22 -11.57 1.84
C LEU A 172 12.13 -11.11 0.70
N ASP A 173 13.09 -11.94 0.31
CA ASP A 173 14.05 -11.59 -0.74
C ASP A 173 13.56 -12.11 -2.10
N TYR A 174 13.20 -13.39 -2.17
CA TYR A 174 12.61 -14.00 -3.37
C TYR A 174 11.79 -15.25 -3.05
N ILE A 175 10.90 -15.61 -3.99
CA ILE A 175 10.12 -16.86 -3.97
C ILE A 175 11.00 -18.02 -4.44
N GLY A 176 10.85 -19.17 -3.80
CA GLY A 176 11.70 -20.36 -3.94
C GLY A 176 12.68 -20.53 -2.76
N PRO A 177 13.32 -21.70 -2.65
CA PRO A 177 14.35 -21.95 -1.65
C PRO A 177 15.58 -21.08 -1.89
N CYS A 178 16.34 -20.79 -0.81
CA CYS A 178 17.55 -19.99 -0.94
C CYS A 178 18.57 -20.67 -1.87
N LYS A 179 19.12 -19.90 -2.78
CA LYS A 179 20.11 -20.31 -3.78
C LYS A 179 21.27 -19.33 -3.81
N TYR A 180 22.36 -19.74 -4.45
CA TYR A 180 23.47 -18.85 -4.72
C TYR A 180 23.03 -17.74 -5.70
N ILE A 181 23.22 -16.48 -5.28
CA ILE A 181 23.03 -15.30 -6.12
C ILE A 181 24.42 -14.72 -6.38
N ALA A 182 24.80 -14.68 -7.66
CA ALA A 182 26.07 -14.09 -8.06
C ALA A 182 26.10 -12.58 -7.74
N PRO A 183 27.26 -12.02 -7.36
CA PRO A 183 27.37 -10.58 -7.16
C PRO A 183 27.08 -9.84 -8.47
N CYS A 184 26.33 -8.75 -8.38
CA CYS A 184 26.03 -7.89 -9.53
C CYS A 184 27.30 -7.17 -9.97
N LEU A 185 27.69 -7.34 -11.24
CA LEU A 185 28.82 -6.63 -11.82
C LEU A 185 28.44 -5.19 -12.16
N ASP A 186 29.40 -4.26 -12.14
CA ASP A 186 29.14 -2.84 -12.45
C ASP A 186 28.55 -2.64 -13.85
N LEU A 187 28.96 -3.46 -14.82
CA LEU A 187 28.39 -3.43 -16.17
C LEU A 187 26.92 -3.88 -16.17
N GLU A 188 26.58 -4.92 -15.41
CA GLU A 188 25.20 -5.39 -15.30
C GLU A 188 24.33 -4.33 -14.61
N LEU A 189 24.87 -3.68 -13.57
CA LEU A 189 24.17 -2.65 -12.83
C LEU A 189 23.88 -1.41 -13.69
N THR A 190 24.80 -1.02 -14.58
CA THR A 190 24.57 0.11 -15.49
C THR A 190 23.53 -0.21 -16.57
N GLU A 191 23.46 -1.46 -17.04
CA GLU A 191 22.47 -1.90 -18.03
C GLU A 191 21.11 -2.26 -17.45
N PHE A 192 21.04 -2.63 -16.17
CA PHE A 192 19.83 -3.13 -15.52
C PHE A 192 18.59 -2.23 -15.70
N PRO A 193 18.66 -0.89 -15.51
CA PRO A 193 17.47 -0.04 -15.65
C PRO A 193 16.89 -0.04 -17.07
N LEU A 194 17.74 -0.12 -18.09
CA LEU A 194 17.31 -0.16 -19.49
C LEU A 194 16.64 -1.49 -19.81
N ARG A 195 17.27 -2.60 -19.40
CA ARG A 195 16.73 -3.95 -19.58
C ARG A 195 15.39 -4.12 -18.86
N MET A 196 15.26 -3.62 -17.62
CA MET A 196 14.02 -3.70 -16.85
C MET A 196 12.91 -2.85 -17.44
N ARG A 197 13.20 -1.64 -17.92
CA ARG A 197 12.21 -0.79 -18.60
C ARG A 197 11.64 -1.49 -19.83
N ASP A 198 12.51 -2.05 -20.67
CA ASP A 198 12.10 -2.70 -21.91
C ASP A 198 11.35 -4.01 -21.63
N TRP A 199 11.76 -4.76 -20.60
CA TRP A 199 11.02 -5.92 -20.10
C TRP A 199 9.61 -5.56 -19.63
N LEU A 200 9.47 -4.53 -18.76
CA LEU A 200 8.17 -4.07 -18.26
C LEU A 200 7.24 -3.64 -19.40
N LYS A 201 7.77 -2.91 -20.39
CA LYS A 201 7.01 -2.52 -21.59
C LYS A 201 6.45 -3.76 -22.30
N ASN A 202 7.29 -4.77 -22.53
CA ASN A 202 6.89 -5.97 -23.25
C ASN A 202 5.86 -6.80 -22.45
N VAL A 203 6.07 -6.95 -21.13
CA VAL A 203 5.08 -7.61 -20.25
C VAL A 203 3.74 -6.89 -20.34
N LEU A 204 3.73 -5.56 -20.22
CA LEU A 204 2.50 -4.76 -20.27
C LEU A 204 1.77 -4.96 -21.59
N VAL A 205 2.47 -4.83 -22.72
CA VAL A 205 1.87 -5.04 -24.06
C VAL A 205 1.25 -6.45 -24.16
N THR A 206 1.99 -7.49 -23.76
CA THR A 206 1.48 -8.87 -23.84
C THR A 206 0.30 -9.16 -22.91
N LEU A 207 0.17 -8.43 -21.80
CA LEU A 207 -0.96 -8.58 -20.87
C LEU A 207 -2.24 -7.92 -21.39
N TYR A 208 -2.12 -6.83 -22.15
CA TYR A 208 -3.28 -6.12 -22.72
C TYR A 208 -3.69 -6.63 -24.11
N GLU A 209 -2.80 -7.31 -24.82
CA GLU A 209 -3.10 -7.93 -26.12
C GLU A 209 -3.65 -9.38 -25.99
N ARG A 210 -3.67 -9.95 -24.79
CA ARG A 210 -4.38 -11.21 -24.49
C ARG A 210 -5.79 -10.92 -24.00
#